data_AF-A0A1W9WTY2-F1
#
_entry.id   AF-A0A1W9WTY2-F1
#
_cell.length_a   1.000
_cell.length_b   1.000
_cell.length_c   1.000
_cell.angle_alpha   90.00
_cell.angle_beta   90.00
_cell.angle_gamma   90.00
#
_symmetry.space_group_name_H-M   'P 1'
#
loop_
_entity.id
_entity.type
_entity.pdbx_description
1 polymer ?
#
loop_
_entity_poly.entity_id
_entity_poly.type
_entity_poly.pdbx_seq_one_letter_code
_entity_poly.pdbx_strand_id
1 'polypeptide(L)' 'MTIITVELKKDVEKYLELAETDPVIIENMGRMKFVVISYAMYERLMELEDAYW' A
#
# COMPACT_ATOMS: atom_id res chain seq x y z
N MET A 1 -6.61 2.60 -3.43
CA MET A 1 -7.79 1.71 -3.24
C MET A 1 -7.80 1.20 -1.79
N THR A 2 -8.96 0.94 -1.17
CA THR A 2 -9.03 0.36 0.18
C THR A 2 -9.65 -1.05 0.11
N ILE A 3 -9.02 -2.01 0.77
CA ILE A 3 -9.48 -3.41 0.84
C ILE A 3 -9.48 -3.90 2.28
N ILE A 4 -10.31 -4.89 2.59
CA ILE A 4 -10.27 -5.54 3.91
C ILE A 4 -9.22 -6.65 3.96
N THR A 5 -8.70 -6.93 5.15
CA THR A 5 -7.65 -7.95 5.36
C THR A 5 -8.03 -9.34 4.82
N VAL A 6 -9.32 -9.68 4.84
CA VAL A 6 -9.82 -10.97 4.30
C VAL A 6 -9.71 -11.03 2.79
N GLU A 7 -9.95 -9.93 2.08
CA GLU A 7 -9.82 -9.85 0.63
C GLU A 7 -8.36 -9.96 0.21
N LEU A 8 -7.46 -9.26 0.92
CA LEU A 8 -6.03 -9.39 0.70
C LEU A 8 -5.57 -10.84 0.79
N LYS A 9 -5.98 -11.57 1.83
CA LYS A 9 -5.61 -12.99 2.01
C LYS A 9 -6.11 -13.90 0.90
N LYS A 10 -7.23 -13.55 0.27
CA LYS A 10 -7.85 -14.35 -0.78
C LYS A 10 -7.08 -14.27 -2.10
N ASP A 11 -6.51 -13.10 -2.40
CA ASP A 11 -5.93 -12.81 -3.71
C ASP A 11 -4.75 -11.84 -3.59
N VAL A 12 -3.70 -12.27 -2.88
CA VAL A 12 -2.55 -11.42 -2.56
C VAL A 12 -1.86 -10.92 -3.84
N GLU A 13 -1.64 -11.79 -4.81
CA GLU A 13 -0.91 -11.48 -6.06
C GLU A 13 -1.55 -10.32 -6.81
N LYS A 14 -2.88 -10.35 -7.00
CA LYS A 14 -3.62 -9.26 -7.64
C LYS A 14 -3.41 -7.90 -6.96
N TYR A 15 -3.41 -7.88 -5.63
CA TYR A 15 -3.23 -6.62 -4.91
C TYR A 15 -1.78 -6.14 -4.89
N LEU A 16 -0.81 -7.05 -5.00
CA LEU A 16 0.59 -6.69 -5.19
C LEU A 16 0.81 -6.07 -6.58
N GLU A 17 0.24 -6.65 -7.63
CA GLU A 17 0.28 -6.07 -8.98
C GLU A 17 -0.36 -4.68 -9.02
N LEU A 18 -1.51 -4.50 -8.38
CA LEU A 18 -2.16 -3.18 -8.28
C LEU A 18 -1.32 -2.18 -7.48
N ALA A 19 -0.62 -2.64 -6.43
CA ALA A 19 0.25 -1.81 -5.62
C ALA A 19 1.51 -1.32 -6.36
N GLU A 20 1.85 -1.91 -7.51
CA GLU A 20 2.94 -1.42 -8.36
C GLU A 20 2.64 -0.01 -8.90
N THR A 21 1.38 0.25 -9.28
CA THR A 21 0.95 1.53 -9.85
C THR A 21 0.24 2.42 -8.85
N ASP A 22 -0.57 1.85 -7.95
CA ASP A 22 -1.48 2.60 -7.08
C ASP A 22 -1.44 2.09 -5.63
N PRO A 23 -1.31 2.97 -4.63
CA PRO A 23 -1.34 2.56 -3.22
C PRO A 23 -2.61 1.79 -2.84
N VAL A 24 -2.40 0.65 -2.17
CA VAL A 24 -3.47 -0.20 -1.64
C VAL A 24 -3.50 -0.09 -0.12
N ILE A 25 -4.59 0.45 0.42
CA ILE A 25 -4.82 0.60 1.86
C ILE A 25 -5.51 -0.66 2.37
N ILE A 26 -4.95 -1.26 3.42
CA ILE A 26 -5.53 -2.42 4.08
C ILE A 26 -6.26 -1.97 5.34
N GLU A 27 -7.55 -2.25 5.36
CA GLU A 27 -8.44 -2.05 6.48
C GLU A 27 -8.64 -3.34 7.28
N ASN A 28 -8.74 -3.20 8.60
CA ASN A 28 -9.19 -4.27 9.48
C ASN A 28 -10.17 -3.69 10.52
N MET A 29 -11.38 -4.27 10.58
CA MET A 29 -12.42 -3.88 11.54
C MET A 29 -12.71 -2.36 11.57
N GLY A 30 -12.88 -1.72 10.41
CA GLY A 30 -13.20 -0.28 10.34
C GLY A 30 -12.00 0.64 10.51
N ARG A 31 -10.77 0.11 10.59
CA ARG A 31 -9.55 0.90 10.80
C ARG A 31 -8.53 0.62 9.72
N MET A 32 -8.00 1.69 9.12
CA MET A 32 -6.83 1.62 8.23
C MET A 32 -5.62 1.17 9.07
N LYS A 33 -4.95 0.11 8.63
CA LYS A 33 -3.84 -0.51 9.38
C LYS A 33 -2.53 -0.46 8.63
N PHE A 34 -2.56 -0.72 7.34
CA PHE A 34 -1.37 -0.80 6.50
C PHE A 34 -1.65 -0.14 5.15
N VAL A 35 -0.57 0.25 4.48
CA VAL A 35 -0.59 0.62 3.07
C VAL A 35 0.47 -0.23 2.37
N VAL A 36 0.13 -0.74 1.20
CA VAL A 36 1.04 -1.45 0.29
C VAL A 36 1.30 -0.52 -0.88
N ILE A 37 2.58 -0.29 -1.15
CA ILE A 37 3.07 0.51 -2.25
C ILE A 37 4.26 -0.21 -2.89
N SER A 38 4.53 0.10 -4.15
CA SER A 38 5.75 -0.32 -4.82
C SER A 38 6.98 0.22 -4.12
N TYR A 39 8.08 -0.52 -4.23
CA TYR A 39 9.35 -0.10 -3.66
C TYR A 39 9.84 1.23 -4.25
N ALA A 40 9.67 1.43 -5.57
CA ALA A 40 10.03 2.69 -6.23
C ALA A 40 9.23 3.89 -5.67
N MET A 41 7.96 3.68 -5.33
CA MET A 41 7.14 4.73 -4.70
C MET A 41 7.60 5.01 -3.27
N TYR A 42 7.99 3.97 -2.52
CA TYR A 42 8.59 4.12 -1.21
C TYR A 42 9.90 4.94 -1.29
N GLU A 43 10.81 4.61 -2.21
CA GLU A 43 12.05 5.36 -2.39
C GLU A 43 11.80 6.83 -2.71
N ARG A 44 10.85 7.12 -3.61
CA ARG A 44 10.46 8.50 -3.92
C ARG A 44 9.91 9.25 -2.72
N LEU A 45 9.15 8.58 -1.84
CA LEU A 45 8.65 9.18 -0.61
C LEU A 45 9.79 9.48 0.38
N MET A 46 10.77 8.57 0.50
CA MET A 46 11.97 8.79 1.32
C MET A 46 12.82 9.96 0.80
N GLU A 47 13.04 10.05 -0.51
CA GLU A 47 13.75 11.18 -1.12
C GLU A 47 13.06 12.52 -0.84
N LEU A 48 11.72 12.53 -0.86
CA LEU A 48 10.95 13.72 -0.51
C LEU A 48 11.05 14.04 0.98
N GLU A 49 11.06 13.04 1.86
CA GLU A 49 11.28 13.26 3.29
C GLU A 49 12.65 13.90 3.53
N ASP A 50 13.73 13.32 3.00
CA ASP A 50 15.11 13.81 3.14
C ASP A 50 15.31 15.23 2.55
N ALA A 51 14.53 15.61 1.53
CA ALA A 51 14.66 16.92 0.89
C ALA A 51 13.97 18.06 1.67
N TYR A 52 12.98 17.74 2.50
CA TYR A 52 12.10 18.74 3.15
C TYR A 52 12.07 18.65 4.67
N TRP A 53 12.75 17.69 5.29
CA TRP A 53 12.88 17.50 6.74
C TRP A 53 14.37 17.44 7.15
#